data_AF-A0AAV6UXQ7-F1
#
_entry.id   AF-A0AAV6UXQ7-F1
#
_cell.length_a   1.000
_cell.length_b   1.000
_cell.length_c   1.000
_cell.angle_alpha   90.00
_cell.angle_beta   90.00
_cell.angle_gamma   90.00
#
_symmetry.space_group_name_H-M   'P 1'
#
loop_
_entity.id
_entity.type
_entity.pdbx_description
1 polymer ?
#
loop_
_entity_poly.entity_id
_entity_poly.type
_entity_poly.pdbx_seq_one_letter_code
_entity_poly.pdbx_strand_id
1 'polypeptide(L)'
;MEKAFLSVGFRKWKNGVQSFKKHEKSDYHQQSVHINVQRAEKPPITTLLSSQIKKDQEEARAALRVIISSLRYLVRTGQATRGHEHDGGNLRALIEERNIDVPLVRKWIERRDNWLSGDIQNELIQIMAHSIQRDLLKEIRRSPFFGLIADATTDASGKEHR
;
A
#
# COMPACT_ATOMS: atom_id res chain seq x y z
N MET A 1 12.62 -20.98 48.54
CA MET A 1 12.46 -20.84 47.08
C MET A 1 13.37 -21.85 46.39
N GLU A 2 12.83 -22.71 45.53
CA GLU A 2 13.55 -23.88 44.98
C GLU A 2 14.38 -23.48 43.74
N LYS A 3 15.66 -23.11 43.95
CA LYS A 3 16.55 -22.63 42.86
C LYS A 3 16.89 -23.70 41.80
N ALA A 4 16.70 -24.98 42.14
CA ALA A 4 17.07 -26.15 41.33
C ALA A 4 16.32 -26.30 40.00
N PHE A 5 15.25 -25.54 39.80
CA PHE A 5 14.43 -25.54 38.59
C PHE A 5 14.37 -24.15 37.92
N LEU A 6 15.19 -23.22 38.39
CA LEU A 6 15.17 -21.82 37.93
C LEU A 6 16.54 -21.38 37.43
N SER A 7 17.61 -21.65 38.21
CA SER A 7 18.95 -21.11 37.92
C SER A 7 20.11 -22.04 38.25
N VAL A 8 19.88 -23.13 38.98
CA VAL A 8 20.91 -24.16 39.22
C VAL A 8 20.37 -25.54 38.85
N GLY A 9 21.22 -26.46 38.42
CA GLY A 9 20.79 -27.81 38.05
C GLY A 9 20.34 -28.67 39.24
N PHE A 10 19.42 -29.61 38.99
CA PHE A 10 18.93 -30.57 39.99
C PHE A 10 19.95 -31.67 40.28
N ARG A 11 20.22 -31.92 41.58
CA ARG A 11 21.26 -32.89 42.02
C ARG A 11 20.74 -34.00 42.93
N LYS A 12 19.53 -33.86 43.51
CA LYS A 12 18.97 -34.82 44.49
C LYS A 12 18.09 -35.88 43.83
N TRP A 13 18.66 -36.60 42.85
CA TRP A 13 17.94 -37.60 42.03
C TRP A 13 17.27 -38.71 42.82
N LYS A 14 17.86 -39.13 43.95
CA LYS A 14 17.26 -40.14 44.85
C LYS A 14 15.85 -39.79 45.36
N ASN A 15 15.53 -38.49 45.44
CA ASN A 15 14.21 -37.98 45.85
C ASN A 15 13.50 -37.24 44.71
N GLY A 16 13.92 -37.48 43.46
CA GLY A 16 13.48 -36.73 42.28
C GLY A 16 11.97 -36.64 42.15
N VAL A 17 11.27 -37.78 42.27
CA VAL A 17 9.80 -37.84 42.13
C VAL A 17 9.09 -36.90 43.12
N GLN A 18 9.53 -36.87 44.38
CA GLN A 18 8.94 -35.99 45.40
C GLN A 18 9.25 -34.51 45.12
N SER A 19 10.47 -34.21 44.69
CA SER A 19 10.87 -32.85 44.30
C SER A 19 10.09 -32.37 43.07
N PHE A 20 9.88 -33.21 42.06
CA PHE A 20 9.10 -32.86 40.87
C PHE A 20 7.64 -32.58 41.23
N LYS A 21 7.01 -33.40 42.08
CA LYS A 21 5.63 -33.15 42.57
C LYS A 21 5.51 -31.85 43.35
N LYS A 22 6.56 -31.41 44.04
CA LYS A 22 6.60 -30.10 44.71
C LYS A 22 6.78 -28.96 43.71
N HIS A 23 7.69 -29.12 42.74
CA HIS A 23 7.93 -28.13 41.70
C HIS A 23 6.69 -27.91 40.80
N GLU A 24 6.02 -28.97 40.38
CA GLU A 24 4.79 -28.92 39.57
C GLU A 24 3.71 -28.05 40.22
N LYS A 25 3.61 -28.10 41.55
CA LYS A 25 2.67 -27.30 42.34
C LYS A 25 3.20 -25.92 42.74
N SER A 26 4.42 -25.59 42.35
CA SER A 26 5.01 -24.28 42.67
C SER A 26 4.43 -23.20 41.76
N ASP A 27 4.26 -21.99 42.31
CA ASP A 27 3.73 -20.84 41.59
C ASP A 27 4.52 -20.54 40.30
N TYR A 28 5.84 -20.72 40.33
CA TYR A 28 6.69 -20.53 39.15
C TYR A 28 6.36 -21.51 38.02
N HIS A 29 6.14 -22.78 38.34
CA HIS A 29 5.78 -23.77 37.34
C HIS A 29 4.40 -23.48 36.77
N GLN A 30 3.42 -23.24 37.65
CA GLN A 30 2.05 -22.93 37.23
C GLN A 30 1.98 -21.66 36.37
N GLN A 31 2.70 -20.61 36.75
CA GLN A 31 2.78 -19.37 35.98
C GLN A 31 3.46 -19.59 34.63
N SER A 32 4.55 -20.37 34.57
CA SER A 32 5.24 -20.70 33.33
C SER A 32 4.32 -21.47 32.37
N VAL A 33 3.63 -22.50 32.87
CA VAL A 33 2.65 -23.27 32.09
C VAL A 33 1.52 -22.37 31.61
N HIS A 34 0.97 -21.51 32.48
CA HIS A 34 -0.08 -20.57 32.12
C HIS A 34 0.36 -19.63 30.98
N ILE A 35 1.56 -19.03 31.07
CA ILE A 35 2.12 -18.19 30.02
C ILE A 35 2.32 -18.99 28.72
N ASN A 36 2.75 -20.25 28.81
CA ASN A 36 3.00 -21.10 27.64
C ASN A 36 1.69 -21.46 26.91
N VAL A 37 0.63 -21.78 27.66
CA VAL A 37 -0.71 -22.02 27.10
C VAL A 37 -1.25 -20.74 26.44
N GLN A 38 -1.18 -19.60 27.12
CA GLN A 38 -1.60 -18.31 26.54
C GLN A 38 -0.80 -17.93 25.28
N ARG A 39 0.47 -18.34 25.18
CA ARG A 39 1.26 -18.15 23.95
C ARG A 39 0.77 -19.03 22.82
N ALA A 40 0.39 -20.28 23.10
CA ALA A 40 -0.13 -21.20 22.09
C ALA A 40 -1.50 -20.76 21.55
N GLU A 41 -2.29 -20.05 22.35
CA GLU A 41 -3.58 -19.46 21.93
C GLU A 41 -3.42 -18.22 21.03
N LYS A 42 -2.26 -17.56 21.06
CA LYS A 42 -2.01 -16.39 20.22
C LYS A 42 -1.66 -16.82 18.79
N PRO A 43 -2.14 -16.09 17.77
CA PRO A 43 -1.75 -16.36 16.40
C PRO A 43 -0.22 -16.26 16.25
N PRO A 44 0.40 -17.16 15.47
CA PRO A 44 1.82 -17.07 15.16
C PRO A 44 2.20 -15.70 14.61
N ILE A 45 3.40 -15.22 14.92
CA ILE A 45 3.89 -13.93 14.42
C ILE A 45 3.85 -13.84 12.90
N THR A 46 4.05 -14.96 12.20
CA THR A 46 3.94 -15.06 10.74
C THR A 46 2.53 -14.73 10.25
N THR A 47 1.49 -15.17 10.97
CA THR A 47 0.08 -14.90 10.63
C THR A 47 -0.25 -13.42 10.86
N LEU A 48 0.26 -12.84 11.95
CA LEU A 48 0.11 -11.42 12.23
C LEU A 48 0.77 -10.57 11.13
N LEU A 49 2.01 -10.88 10.78
CA LEU A 49 2.75 -10.20 9.69
C LEU A 49 2.02 -10.32 8.35
N SER A 50 1.55 -11.52 7.98
CA SER A 50 0.81 -11.69 6.73
C SER A 50 -0.49 -10.90 6.70
N SER A 51 -1.19 -10.83 7.84
CA SER A 51 -2.44 -10.07 7.95
C SER A 51 -2.21 -8.57 7.82
N GLN A 52 -1.13 -8.05 8.42
CA GLN A 52 -0.76 -6.65 8.31
C GLN A 52 -0.34 -6.29 6.87
N ILE A 53 0.50 -7.10 6.23
CA ILE A 53 0.90 -6.89 4.83
C ILE A 53 -0.33 -6.84 3.92
N LYS A 54 -1.29 -7.76 4.12
CA LYS A 54 -2.51 -7.80 3.33
C LYS A 54 -3.33 -6.51 3.50
N LYS A 55 -3.48 -6.06 4.75
CA LYS A 55 -4.19 -4.81 5.06
C LYS A 55 -3.51 -3.60 4.40
N ASP A 56 -2.18 -3.49 4.52
CA ASP A 56 -1.42 -2.39 3.93
C ASP A 56 -1.56 -2.38 2.40
N GLN A 57 -1.54 -3.55 1.75
CA GLN A 57 -1.78 -3.67 0.32
C GLN A 57 -3.20 -3.25 -0.08
N GLU A 58 -4.21 -3.60 0.71
CA GLU A 58 -5.60 -3.22 0.45
C GLU A 58 -5.79 -1.70 0.56
N GLU A 59 -5.23 -1.07 1.60
CA GLU A 59 -5.22 0.38 1.78
C GLU A 59 -4.49 1.08 0.63
N ALA A 60 -3.30 0.60 0.26
CA ALA A 60 -2.52 1.11 -0.85
C ALA A 60 -3.26 1.03 -2.19
N ARG A 61 -3.91 -0.11 -2.48
CA ARG A 61 -4.72 -0.29 -3.71
C ARG A 61 -5.93 0.65 -3.73
N ALA A 62 -6.58 0.86 -2.59
CA ALA A 62 -7.71 1.78 -2.50
C ALA A 62 -7.27 3.21 -2.78
N ALA A 63 -6.14 3.65 -2.20
CA ALA A 63 -5.59 4.98 -2.47
C ALA A 63 -5.19 5.16 -3.95
N LEU A 64 -4.52 4.16 -4.53
CA LEU A 64 -4.09 4.21 -5.93
C LEU A 64 -5.28 4.34 -6.88
N ARG A 65 -6.39 3.64 -6.61
CA ARG A 65 -7.61 3.76 -7.42
C ARG A 65 -8.18 5.17 -7.42
N VAL A 66 -8.18 5.84 -6.26
CA VAL A 66 -8.63 7.24 -6.15
C VAL A 66 -7.73 8.15 -6.97
N ILE A 67 -6.41 8.00 -6.84
CA ILE A 67 -5.42 8.80 -7.57
C ILE A 67 -5.58 8.64 -9.08
N ILE A 68 -5.64 7.39 -9.57
CA ILE A 68 -5.80 7.09 -11.01
C ILE A 68 -7.13 7.66 -11.52
N SER A 69 -8.24 7.50 -10.79
CA SER A 69 -9.52 7.99 -11.26
C SER A 69 -9.62 9.52 -11.25
N SER A 70 -8.98 10.19 -10.29
CA SER A 70 -8.85 11.66 -10.25
C SER A 70 -8.01 12.15 -11.42
N LEU A 71 -6.86 11.52 -11.68
CA LEU A 71 -5.98 11.87 -12.79
C LEU A 71 -6.69 11.68 -14.13
N ARG A 72 -7.37 10.54 -14.31
CA ARG A 72 -8.19 10.25 -15.49
C ARG A 72 -9.27 11.30 -15.70
N TYR A 73 -9.93 11.75 -14.64
CA TYR A 73 -10.95 12.80 -14.73
C TYR A 73 -10.36 14.09 -15.32
N LEU A 74 -9.27 14.59 -14.74
CA LEU A 74 -8.61 15.83 -15.18
C LEU A 74 -8.11 15.74 -16.64
N VAL A 75 -7.45 14.63 -16.99
CA VAL A 75 -6.95 14.41 -18.35
C VAL A 75 -8.10 14.38 -19.36
N ARG A 76 -9.21 13.71 -19.02
CA ARG A 76 -10.38 13.63 -19.89
C ARG A 76 -11.09 14.98 -20.07
N THR A 77 -11.07 15.84 -19.06
CA THR A 77 -11.66 17.19 -19.12
C THR A 77 -10.69 18.24 -19.67
N GLY A 78 -9.47 17.86 -20.06
CA GLY A 78 -8.45 18.79 -20.55
C GLY A 78 -7.91 19.74 -19.47
N GLN A 79 -8.12 19.42 -18.19
CA GLN A 79 -7.64 20.23 -17.08
C GLN A 79 -6.17 19.92 -16.78
N ALA A 80 -5.37 20.96 -16.54
CA ALA A 80 -3.99 20.80 -16.11
C ALA A 80 -3.93 19.97 -14.82
N THR A 81 -3.08 18.96 -14.76
CA THR A 81 -2.96 18.09 -13.58
C THR A 81 -2.08 18.71 -12.49
N ARG A 82 -1.12 19.53 -12.91
CA ARG A 82 -0.12 20.22 -12.08
C ARG A 82 -0.35 21.72 -12.13
N GLY A 83 -0.02 22.41 -11.04
CA GLY A 83 0.11 23.86 -11.01
C GLY A 83 1.56 24.29 -11.22
N HIS A 84 1.79 25.60 -11.12
CA HIS A 84 3.14 26.17 -11.23
C HIS A 84 4.03 25.87 -10.03
N GLU A 85 3.44 25.64 -8.85
CA GLU A 85 4.16 25.31 -7.62
C GLU A 85 4.15 23.81 -7.35
N HIS A 86 5.18 23.34 -6.64
CA HIS A 86 5.37 21.92 -6.32
C HIS A 86 4.19 21.31 -5.54
N ASP A 87 3.53 22.11 -4.70
CA ASP A 87 2.42 21.67 -3.85
C ASP A 87 1.05 22.20 -4.31
N GLY A 88 1.00 22.86 -5.47
CA GLY A 88 -0.23 23.37 -6.08
C GLY A 88 -0.56 22.60 -7.35
N GLY A 89 -1.78 22.08 -7.47
CA GLY A 89 -2.23 21.45 -8.71
C GLY A 89 -3.60 20.81 -8.58
N ASN A 90 -4.34 20.77 -9.69
CA ASN A 90 -5.72 20.27 -9.68
C ASN A 90 -5.81 18.81 -9.23
N LEU A 91 -4.76 17.99 -9.45
CA LEU A 91 -4.75 16.62 -8.96
C LEU A 91 -4.77 16.56 -7.44
N ARG A 92 -3.88 17.32 -6.77
CA ARG A 92 -3.83 17.36 -5.30
C ARG A 92 -5.14 17.90 -4.74
N ALA A 93 -5.61 19.04 -5.25
CA ALA A 93 -6.86 19.66 -4.80
C ALA A 93 -8.06 18.70 -4.96
N LEU A 94 -8.16 18.00 -6.09
CA LEU A 94 -9.24 17.03 -6.32
C LEU A 94 -9.17 15.83 -5.36
N ILE A 95 -7.97 15.37 -5.03
CA ILE A 95 -7.81 14.26 -4.08
C ILE A 95 -8.11 14.73 -2.65
N GLU A 96 -7.72 15.95 -2.28
CA GLU A 96 -8.07 16.56 -0.99
C GLU A 96 -9.58 16.73 -0.82
N GLU A 97 -10.29 17.12 -1.89
CA GLU A 97 -11.76 17.15 -1.89
C GLU A 97 -12.35 15.75 -1.70
N ARG A 98 -11.87 14.77 -2.48
CA ARG A 98 -12.35 13.38 -2.38
C ARG A 98 -11.99 12.70 -1.07
N ASN A 99 -11.04 13.24 -0.33
CA ASN A 99 -10.65 12.74 0.97
C ASN A 99 -11.77 12.92 2.03
N ILE A 100 -12.70 13.85 1.80
CA ILE A 100 -13.90 14.01 2.65
C ILE A 100 -14.72 12.71 2.63
N ASP A 101 -14.90 12.12 1.45
CA ASP A 101 -15.67 10.89 1.26
C ASP A 101 -14.82 9.61 1.41
N VAL A 102 -13.51 9.71 1.18
CA VAL A 102 -12.58 8.57 1.19
C VAL A 102 -11.39 8.86 2.13
N PRO A 103 -11.58 8.79 3.46
CA PRO A 103 -10.59 9.25 4.44
C PRO A 103 -9.25 8.49 4.42
N LEU A 104 -9.25 7.26 3.88
CA LEU A 104 -8.04 6.42 3.79
C LEU A 104 -6.96 7.05 2.89
N VAL A 105 -7.37 7.90 1.95
CA VAL A 105 -6.47 8.58 1.01
C VAL A 105 -5.68 9.68 1.70
N ARG A 106 -6.21 10.30 2.76
CA ARG A 106 -5.51 11.32 3.57
C ARG A 106 -4.13 10.83 4.00
N LYS A 107 -4.12 9.66 4.63
CA LYS A 107 -2.92 9.02 5.16
C LYS A 107 -1.90 8.77 4.07
N TRP A 108 -2.34 8.63 2.82
CA TRP A 108 -1.47 8.39 1.68
C TRP A 108 -0.89 9.69 1.08
N ILE A 109 -1.70 10.75 0.97
CA ILE A 109 -1.25 12.06 0.46
C ILE A 109 -0.24 12.71 1.40
N GLU A 110 -0.43 12.57 2.71
CA GLU A 110 0.45 13.13 3.74
C GLU A 110 1.81 12.43 3.81
N ARG A 111 2.00 11.31 3.10
CA ARG A 111 3.29 10.64 3.04
C ARG A 111 4.29 11.46 2.23
N ARG A 112 5.55 11.40 2.65
CA ARG A 112 6.68 11.94 1.89
C ARG A 112 6.84 11.23 0.54
N ASP A 113 6.62 9.92 0.50
CA ASP A 113 6.71 9.05 -0.68
C ASP A 113 5.34 8.88 -1.37
N ASN A 114 4.52 9.93 -1.38
CA ASN A 114 3.22 9.89 -2.06
C ASN A 114 3.37 9.73 -3.58
N TRP A 115 2.29 9.31 -4.23
CA TRP A 115 2.26 9.02 -5.66
C TRP A 115 1.78 10.19 -6.52
N LEU A 116 1.98 11.43 -6.05
CA LEU A 116 1.55 12.64 -6.75
C LEU A 116 2.69 13.37 -7.46
N SER A 117 3.90 12.82 -7.46
CA SER A 117 5.02 13.41 -8.20
C SER A 117 4.74 13.50 -9.70
N GLY A 118 5.41 14.42 -10.38
CA GLY A 118 5.26 14.59 -11.82
C GLY A 118 5.57 13.30 -12.59
N ASP A 119 6.66 12.61 -12.25
CA ASP A 119 7.07 11.39 -12.95
C ASP A 119 6.01 10.29 -12.84
N ILE A 120 5.46 10.07 -11.64
CA ILE A 120 4.39 9.09 -11.44
C ILE A 120 3.13 9.48 -12.20
N GLN A 121 2.76 10.77 -12.21
CA GLN A 121 1.62 11.23 -13.01
C GLN A 121 1.85 10.95 -14.51
N ASN A 122 3.05 11.22 -15.04
CA ASN A 122 3.40 10.97 -16.44
C ASN A 122 3.29 9.48 -16.78
N GLU A 123 3.85 8.61 -15.94
CA GLU A 123 3.78 7.15 -16.12
C GLU A 123 2.32 6.67 -16.13
N LEU A 124 1.50 7.13 -15.20
CA LEU A 124 0.08 6.77 -15.15
C LEU A 124 -0.68 7.24 -16.40
N ILE A 125 -0.42 8.47 -16.87
CA ILE A 125 -1.00 9.00 -18.11
C ILE A 125 -0.56 8.13 -19.30
N GLN A 126 0.71 7.78 -19.38
CA GLN A 126 1.26 6.97 -20.46
C GLN A 126 0.65 5.55 -20.46
N ILE A 127 0.49 4.92 -19.30
CA ILE A 127 -0.18 3.62 -19.16
C ILE A 127 -1.63 3.70 -19.68
N MET A 128 -2.36 4.75 -19.31
CA MET A 128 -3.73 4.98 -19.79
C MET A 128 -3.76 5.19 -21.30
N ALA A 129 -2.87 6.04 -21.84
CA ALA A 129 -2.76 6.32 -23.27
C ALA A 129 -2.43 5.05 -24.08
N HIS A 130 -1.45 4.27 -23.63
CA HIS A 130 -1.09 3.00 -24.27
C HIS A 130 -2.25 2.00 -24.23
N SER A 131 -3.07 2.00 -23.18
CA SER A 131 -4.26 1.13 -23.14
C SER A 131 -5.25 1.50 -24.24
N ILE A 132 -5.58 2.79 -24.36
CA ILE A 132 -6.49 3.29 -25.39
C ILE A 132 -5.93 3.01 -26.78
N GLN A 133 -4.63 3.29 -27.01
CA GLN A 133 -3.97 3.01 -28.28
C GLN A 133 -4.04 1.53 -28.67
N ARG A 134 -3.80 0.61 -27.72
CA ARG A 134 -3.90 -0.84 -28.00
C ARG A 134 -5.32 -1.25 -28.39
N ASP A 135 -6.33 -0.66 -27.77
CA ASP A 135 -7.72 -0.99 -28.07
C ASP A 135 -8.14 -0.42 -29.43
N LEU A 136 -7.78 0.83 -29.73
CA LEU A 136 -7.95 1.43 -31.06
C LEU A 136 -7.25 0.62 -32.16
N LEU A 137 -6.00 0.19 -31.92
CA LEU A 137 -5.26 -0.63 -32.90
C LEU A 137 -5.93 -1.97 -33.17
N LYS A 138 -6.57 -2.59 -32.17
CA LYS A 138 -7.33 -3.83 -32.38
C LYS A 138 -8.54 -3.57 -33.28
N GLU A 139 -9.25 -2.46 -33.07
CA GLU A 139 -10.42 -2.08 -33.87
C GLU A 139 -10.02 -1.76 -35.32
N ILE A 140 -9.00 -0.90 -35.50
CA ILE A 140 -8.50 -0.50 -36.82
C ILE A 140 -8.06 -1.73 -37.62
N ARG A 141 -7.28 -2.65 -37.01
CA ARG A 141 -6.79 -3.85 -37.70
C ARG A 141 -7.88 -4.85 -38.08
N ARG A 142 -9.03 -4.81 -37.41
CA ARG A 142 -10.19 -5.66 -37.73
C ARG A 142 -11.08 -5.04 -38.81
N SER A 143 -10.96 -3.74 -39.03
CA SER A 143 -11.77 -3.05 -40.01
C SER A 143 -11.23 -3.28 -41.43
N PRO A 144 -12.08 -3.66 -42.40
CA PRO A 144 -11.66 -3.77 -43.80
C PRO A 144 -11.32 -2.42 -44.43
N PHE A 145 -11.83 -1.32 -43.86
CA PHE A 145 -11.64 0.04 -44.35
C PHE A 145 -11.37 1.01 -43.19
N PHE A 146 -10.53 2.01 -43.41
CA PHE A 146 -10.32 3.12 -42.48
C PHE A 146 -10.09 4.43 -43.24
N GLY A 147 -10.46 5.55 -42.62
CA GLY A 147 -10.20 6.89 -43.14
C GLY A 147 -9.11 7.58 -42.33
N LEU A 148 -8.25 8.36 -43.00
CA LEU A 148 -7.25 9.19 -42.34
C LEU A 148 -7.56 10.66 -42.67
N ILE A 149 -7.82 11.45 -41.63
CA ILE A 149 -7.97 12.90 -41.73
C ILE A 149 -6.69 13.51 -41.18
N ALA A 150 -6.03 14.34 -41.98
CA ALA A 150 -4.87 15.11 -41.57
C ALA A 150 -5.26 16.60 -41.55
N ASP A 151 -5.05 17.25 -40.41
CA ASP A 151 -5.23 18.69 -40.23
C ASP A 151 -3.88 19.30 -39.83
N ALA A 152 -3.59 20.49 -40.34
CA ALA A 152 -2.33 21.19 -40.09
C ALA A 152 -2.61 22.51 -39.38
N THR A 153 -2.12 22.62 -38.15
CA THR A 153 -2.21 23.86 -37.35
C THR A 153 -0.87 24.57 -37.36
N THR A 154 -0.84 25.81 -37.85
CA THR A 154 0.32 26.70 -37.73
C THR A 154 0.29 27.41 -36.39
N ASP A 155 1.36 27.32 -35.61
CA ASP A 155 1.48 28.07 -34.36
C ASP A 155 1.55 29.58 -34.68
N ALA A 156 0.67 30.37 -34.06
CA ALA A 156 0.61 31.82 -34.22
C ALA A 156 1.73 32.56 -33.45
N SER A 157 2.57 31.84 -32.68
CA SER A 157 3.74 32.42 -32.02
C SER A 157 4.88 32.71 -33.03
N GLY A 158 4.70 33.75 -33.85
CA GLY A 158 5.71 34.28 -34.76
C GLY A 158 6.91 34.90 -34.06
N LYS A 159 7.71 34.10 -33.34
CA LYS A 159 9.04 34.50 -32.88
C LYS A 159 10.09 33.72 -33.66
N GLU A 160 10.53 34.34 -34.74
CA GLU A 160 11.81 34.05 -35.39
C GLU A 160 12.91 34.15 -34.32
N HIS A 161 13.45 33.02 -33.89
CA HIS A 161 14.73 33.01 -33.20
C HIS A 161 15.81 33.12 -34.27
N ARG A 162 16.24 34.35 -34.52
CA ARG A 162 17.47 34.65 -35.25
C ARG A 162 18.65 34.71 -34.29
#